data_AF-A0A804P5S1-F1
#
_entry.id   AF-A0A804P5S1-F1
#
_cell.length_a   1.000
_cell.length_b   1.000
_cell.length_c   1.000
_cell.angle_alpha   90.00
_cell.angle_beta   90.00
_cell.angle_gamma   90.00
#
_symmetry.space_group_name_H-M   'P 1'
#
loop_
_entity.id
_entity.type
_entity.pdbx_description
1 polymer ?
#
loop_
_entity_poly.entity_id
_entity_poly.type
_entity_poly.pdbx_seq_one_letter_code
_entity_poly.pdbx_strand_id
1 'polypeptide(L)'
;MRGGYSGRCGFAGGRHSSSRSNDGRGYHGNPCLTMHQPWASLLVHGIKRVEGRSWPSPITGRLWIHAASKVPDPDTIKAMEDFYREIYAVDGITGIKFPDHYPVSRLLGCVEVVGCLRSEELVCWEHVPESVRLEGLTDFCWLCENPQKLVVPFEMRGYQGVYNLERRIYDGAVRGLLPVQGPLPVKFPLPDPRDPFSLKPGSLTFAASKPTLQKSESVAAAIAGARAAATQFSKKDRKAAASSEIGTEEQSWGSHGGSSSVDCNGLSIVHGSYAHLQNQNRPSIFPSTQANSQNPNSEPRRSPRLEFGASNRVTDY
;
A
#
# COMPACT_ATOMS: atom_id res chain seq x y z
N MET A 1 -6.71 23.54 73.31
CA MET A 1 -5.30 23.05 73.31
C MET A 1 -5.26 21.92 72.28
N ARG A 2 -4.68 22.11 71.09
CA ARG A 2 -3.25 21.92 70.71
C ARG A 2 -2.70 20.51 70.99
N GLY A 3 -2.19 19.86 69.93
CA GLY A 3 -1.59 18.52 69.91
C GLY A 3 -2.38 17.53 69.04
N GLY A 4 -1.93 17.06 67.88
CA GLY A 4 -0.72 17.37 67.12
C GLY A 4 0.32 16.24 67.12
N TYR A 5 0.17 15.24 66.25
CA TYR A 5 1.24 14.32 65.85
C TYR A 5 1.17 13.98 64.36
N SER A 6 2.34 13.70 63.79
CA SER A 6 2.62 13.71 62.36
C SER A 6 2.98 12.35 61.78
N GLY A 7 2.46 12.08 60.57
CA GLY A 7 3.23 11.42 59.51
C GLY A 7 3.31 9.88 59.50
N ARG A 8 2.81 9.28 58.42
CA ARG A 8 3.68 8.64 57.41
C ARG A 8 2.91 8.42 56.11
N CYS A 9 3.54 8.80 55.00
CA CYS A 9 3.11 8.43 53.66
C CYS A 9 3.47 6.96 53.39
N GLY A 10 2.51 6.18 52.89
CA GLY A 10 2.69 4.80 52.49
C GLY A 10 2.24 4.61 51.04
N PHE A 11 3.19 4.43 50.12
CA PHE A 11 2.89 4.00 48.75
C PHE A 11 2.38 2.55 48.78
N ALA A 12 1.20 2.30 48.24
CA ALA A 12 0.71 0.96 47.92
C ALA A 12 0.33 0.91 46.43
N GLY A 13 1.17 0.26 45.62
CA GLY A 13 0.99 0.21 44.18
C GLY A 13 -0.23 -0.62 43.76
N GLY A 14 -1.08 -0.04 42.91
CA GLY A 14 -2.21 -0.75 42.30
C GLY A 14 -1.71 -1.90 41.42
N ARG A 15 -2.00 -3.14 41.86
CA ARG A 15 -1.84 -4.32 41.00
C ARG A 15 -2.98 -4.34 39.98
N HIS A 16 -2.75 -3.77 38.80
CA HIS A 16 -3.62 -4.03 37.66
C HIS A 16 -3.48 -5.51 37.26
N SER A 17 -4.41 -6.33 37.73
CA SER A 17 -4.60 -7.70 37.26
C SER A 17 -5.07 -7.66 35.81
N SER A 18 -4.16 -7.91 34.88
CA SER A 18 -4.50 -8.12 33.48
C SER A 18 -5.32 -9.40 33.33
N SER A 19 -6.65 -9.26 33.21
CA SER A 19 -7.52 -10.39 32.90
C SER A 19 -7.19 -10.91 31.50
N ARG A 20 -6.50 -12.05 31.45
CA ARG A 20 -6.30 -12.81 30.22
C ARG A 20 -7.62 -13.48 29.84
N SER A 21 -8.48 -12.75 29.13
CA SER A 21 -9.60 -13.34 28.38
C SER A 21 -9.04 -14.16 27.22
N ASN A 22 -8.86 -15.45 27.49
CA ASN A 22 -8.45 -16.47 26.52
C ASN A 22 -9.63 -16.87 25.63
N ASP A 23 -10.13 -15.93 24.83
CA ASP A 23 -11.08 -16.21 23.74
C ASP A 23 -10.30 -16.63 22.49
N GLY A 24 -10.70 -17.74 21.87
CA GLY A 24 -9.89 -18.53 20.91
C GLY A 24 -9.72 -17.92 19.52
N ARG A 25 -9.68 -16.59 19.39
CA ARG A 25 -9.48 -15.88 18.13
C ARG A 25 -7.98 -15.63 17.94
N GLY A 26 -7.45 -15.96 16.78
CA GLY A 26 -6.04 -15.74 16.46
C GLY A 26 -5.68 -14.27 16.60
N TYR A 27 -4.92 -13.92 17.66
CA TYR A 27 -4.44 -12.56 17.88
C TYR A 27 -3.44 -12.19 16.78
N HIS A 28 -3.94 -11.62 15.69
CA HIS A 28 -3.18 -10.61 14.98
C HIS A 28 -3.06 -9.41 15.93
N GLY A 29 -2.02 -9.42 16.78
CA GLY A 29 -1.84 -8.38 17.80
C GLY A 29 -1.64 -7.00 17.18
N ASN A 30 -1.00 -6.95 16.01
CA ASN A 30 -0.74 -5.74 15.22
C ASN A 30 -0.76 -6.09 13.72
N PRO A 31 -1.94 -6.36 13.13
CA PRO A 31 -2.03 -6.79 11.74
C PRO A 31 -1.54 -5.69 10.80
N CYS A 32 -0.82 -6.10 9.77
CA CYS A 32 -0.29 -5.26 8.71
C CYS A 32 -0.58 -5.91 7.37
N LEU A 33 -0.88 -5.08 6.37
CA LEU A 33 -1.11 -5.48 5.00
C LEU A 33 -0.12 -4.74 4.08
N THR A 34 0.58 -5.50 3.25
CA THR A 34 1.35 -4.91 2.14
C THR A 34 0.43 -4.62 0.97
N MET A 35 0.52 -3.39 0.46
CA MET A 35 -0.29 -2.86 -0.64
C MET A 35 0.61 -2.20 -1.68
N HIS A 36 0.26 -2.33 -2.96
CA HIS A 36 0.97 -1.60 -4.01
C HIS A 36 0.65 -0.10 -3.95
N GLN A 37 1.59 0.72 -4.43
CA GLN A 37 1.32 2.12 -4.72
C GLN A 37 0.59 2.25 -6.07
N PRO A 38 -0.30 3.25 -6.24
CA PRO A 38 -0.57 4.36 -5.32
C PRO A 38 -1.57 4.04 -4.18
N TRP A 39 -2.26 2.89 -4.22
CA TRP A 39 -3.35 2.57 -3.28
C TRP A 39 -2.94 2.62 -1.80
N ALA A 40 -1.71 2.22 -1.46
CA ALA A 40 -1.20 2.28 -0.09
C ALA A 40 -1.21 3.72 0.49
N SER A 41 -0.66 4.70 -0.24
CA SER A 41 -0.72 6.11 0.18
C SER A 41 -2.15 6.65 0.16
N LEU A 42 -2.94 6.36 -0.88
CA LEU A 42 -4.30 6.86 -1.00
C LEU A 42 -5.20 6.41 0.17
N LEU A 43 -4.98 5.21 0.70
CA LEU A 43 -5.72 4.66 1.84
C LEU A 43 -5.35 5.37 3.16
N VAL A 44 -4.06 5.51 3.49
CA VAL A 44 -3.67 6.23 4.73
C VAL A 44 -3.85 7.75 4.64
N HIS A 45 -4.06 8.30 3.43
CA HIS A 45 -4.49 9.67 3.22
C HIS A 45 -6.02 9.86 3.27
N GLY A 46 -6.82 8.79 3.46
CA GLY A 46 -8.27 8.87 3.53
C GLY A 46 -8.97 9.23 2.21
N ILE A 47 -8.28 9.06 1.08
CA ILE A 47 -8.84 9.25 -0.28
C ILE A 47 -9.45 7.93 -0.75
N LYS A 48 -8.75 6.81 -0.54
CA LYS A 48 -9.29 5.46 -0.68
C LYS A 48 -9.96 5.05 0.61
N ARG A 49 -11.20 4.55 0.55
CA ARG A 49 -12.03 4.16 1.72
C ARG A 49 -12.37 2.68 1.75
N VAL A 50 -12.17 1.98 0.63
CA VAL A 50 -12.43 0.54 0.51
C VAL A 50 -11.18 -0.15 0.01
N GLU A 51 -10.68 -1.17 0.73
CA GLU A 51 -9.61 -2.04 0.23
C GLU A 51 -10.21 -3.25 -0.51
N GLY A 52 -9.71 -3.53 -1.71
CA GLY A 52 -10.26 -4.55 -2.60
C GLY A 52 -9.42 -5.83 -2.61
N ARG A 53 -10.04 -6.98 -2.32
CA ARG A 53 -9.36 -8.29 -2.29
C ARG A 53 -10.24 -9.39 -2.89
N SER A 54 -9.61 -10.45 -3.40
CA SER A 54 -10.29 -11.67 -3.84
C SER A 54 -10.70 -12.61 -2.70
N TRP A 55 -10.59 -12.13 -1.45
CA TRP A 55 -10.84 -12.89 -0.23
C TRP A 55 -11.35 -11.96 0.90
N PRO A 56 -12.22 -12.45 1.80
CA PRO A 56 -12.83 -11.64 2.84
C PRO A 56 -11.81 -11.19 3.90
N SER A 57 -12.08 -10.08 4.58
CA SER A 57 -11.19 -9.58 5.64
C SER A 57 -11.04 -10.63 6.76
N PRO A 58 -9.80 -10.96 7.20
CA PRO A 58 -9.56 -11.88 8.31
C PRO A 58 -9.64 -11.17 9.67
N ILE A 59 -9.85 -9.86 9.67
CA ILE A 59 -9.78 -8.97 10.84
C ILE A 59 -10.89 -7.91 10.81
N THR A 60 -11.16 -7.36 12.00
CA THR A 60 -11.88 -6.11 12.22
C THR A 60 -11.10 -5.30 13.27
N GLY A 61 -11.07 -3.98 13.15
CA GLY A 61 -10.23 -3.08 13.94
C GLY A 61 -8.99 -2.57 13.19
N ARG A 62 -8.00 -2.08 13.91
CA ARG A 62 -6.80 -1.44 13.34
C ARG A 62 -6.04 -2.36 12.39
N LEU A 63 -5.76 -1.88 11.17
CA LEU A 63 -4.86 -2.48 10.18
C LEU A 63 -3.74 -1.51 9.81
N TRP A 64 -2.49 -1.94 9.99
CA TRP A 64 -1.31 -1.22 9.53
C TRP A 64 -1.11 -1.38 8.02
N ILE A 65 -0.69 -0.30 7.34
CA ILE A 65 -0.52 -0.26 5.89
C ILE A 65 0.95 -0.09 5.53
N HIS A 66 1.49 -1.07 4.80
CA HIS A 66 2.84 -1.07 4.27
C HIS A 66 2.81 -0.92 2.75
N ALA A 67 3.63 -0.02 2.21
CA ALA A 67 3.81 0.14 0.77
C ALA A 67 4.81 -0.91 0.23
N ALA A 68 4.36 -1.69 -0.75
CA ALA A 68 5.19 -2.66 -1.46
C ALA A 68 6.42 -2.01 -2.13
N SER A 69 7.40 -2.84 -2.48
CA SER A 69 8.69 -2.39 -3.03
C SER A 69 8.66 -1.98 -4.51
N LYS A 70 7.67 -2.40 -5.29
CA LYS A 70 7.54 -2.00 -6.69
C LYS A 70 7.16 -0.52 -6.76
N VAL A 71 8.05 0.27 -7.37
CA VAL A 71 7.82 1.68 -7.75
C VAL A 71 6.53 1.77 -8.59
N PRO A 72 5.58 2.64 -8.25
CA PRO A 72 4.40 2.86 -9.06
C PRO A 72 4.80 3.52 -10.38
N ASP A 73 4.18 3.07 -11.46
CA ASP A 73 4.33 3.68 -12.77
C ASP A 73 3.58 5.03 -12.83
N PRO A 74 4.09 6.07 -13.53
CA PRO A 74 3.46 7.41 -13.54
C PRO A 74 2.03 7.42 -14.09
N ASP A 75 1.75 6.65 -15.15
CA ASP A 75 0.40 6.55 -15.72
C ASP A 75 -0.55 5.82 -14.77
N THR A 76 -0.02 4.89 -13.97
CA THR A 76 -0.75 4.23 -12.88
C THR A 76 -1.12 5.19 -11.75
N ILE A 77 -0.22 6.10 -11.38
CA ILE A 77 -0.53 7.18 -10.42
C ILE A 77 -1.64 8.05 -11.02
N LYS A 78 -1.41 8.58 -12.23
CA LYS A 78 -2.35 9.47 -12.91
C LYS A 78 -3.75 8.84 -13.04
N ALA A 79 -3.85 7.61 -13.52
CA ALA A 79 -5.13 6.91 -13.69
C ALA A 79 -5.88 6.73 -12.36
N MET A 80 -5.17 6.51 -11.26
CA MET A 80 -5.81 6.40 -9.94
C MET A 80 -6.18 7.77 -9.34
N GLU A 81 -5.40 8.82 -9.58
CA GLU A 81 -5.78 10.18 -9.20
C GLU A 81 -7.00 10.67 -9.99
N ASP A 82 -7.01 10.47 -11.31
CA ASP A 82 -8.15 10.79 -12.18
C ASP A 82 -9.40 10.00 -11.75
N PHE A 83 -9.27 8.70 -11.46
CA PHE A 83 -10.35 7.89 -10.88
C PHE A 83 -10.91 8.50 -9.60
N TYR A 84 -10.04 8.87 -8.65
CA TYR A 84 -10.51 9.47 -7.42
C TYR A 84 -11.11 10.88 -7.63
N ARG A 85 -10.61 11.70 -8.56
CA ARG A 85 -11.25 12.98 -8.93
C ARG A 85 -12.67 12.77 -9.46
N GLU A 86 -12.84 11.86 -10.42
CA GLU A 86 -14.13 11.60 -11.07
C GLU A 86 -15.17 11.01 -10.10
N ILE A 87 -14.82 10.01 -9.28
CA ILE A 87 -15.81 9.44 -8.35
C ILE A 87 -16.17 10.41 -7.23
N TYR A 88 -15.27 11.24 -6.73
CA TYR A 88 -15.61 12.24 -5.70
C TYR A 88 -16.42 13.41 -6.28
N ALA A 89 -16.25 13.72 -7.57
CA ALA A 89 -17.04 14.75 -8.24
C ALA A 89 -18.54 14.39 -8.32
N VAL A 90 -18.94 13.10 -8.32
CA VAL A 90 -20.37 12.73 -8.26
C VAL A 90 -21.03 13.08 -6.92
N ASP A 91 -20.25 13.12 -5.82
CA ASP A 91 -20.67 13.65 -4.52
C ASP A 91 -20.38 15.16 -4.37
N GLY A 92 -20.05 15.87 -5.47
CA GLY A 92 -19.76 17.30 -5.50
C GLY A 92 -18.37 17.74 -5.02
N ILE A 93 -17.46 16.79 -4.75
CA ILE A 93 -16.13 17.07 -4.18
C ILE A 93 -15.07 17.14 -5.29
N THR A 94 -14.65 18.35 -5.65
CA THR A 94 -13.65 18.59 -6.71
C THR A 94 -12.24 18.93 -6.20
N GLY A 95 -12.12 19.44 -4.97
CA GLY A 95 -10.89 19.98 -4.38
C GLY A 95 -9.95 18.96 -3.73
N ILE A 96 -9.76 17.77 -4.33
CA ILE A 96 -8.95 16.70 -3.73
C ILE A 96 -7.46 17.04 -3.78
N LYS A 97 -6.79 17.09 -2.61
CA LYS A 97 -5.33 17.14 -2.52
C LYS A 97 -4.74 15.73 -2.42
N PHE A 98 -4.04 15.31 -3.47
CA PHE A 98 -3.32 14.04 -3.52
C PHE A 98 -1.96 14.12 -2.78
N PRO A 99 -1.36 12.97 -2.41
CA PRO A 99 -0.01 12.92 -1.87
C PRO A 99 1.03 13.37 -2.91
N ASP A 100 1.94 14.28 -2.54
CA ASP A 100 3.01 14.73 -3.43
C ASP A 100 4.01 13.59 -3.79
N HIS A 101 4.08 12.55 -2.94
CA HIS A 101 5.00 11.41 -3.08
C HIS A 101 4.35 10.08 -2.68
N TYR A 102 4.75 9.00 -3.37
CA TYR A 102 4.27 7.63 -3.15
C TYR A 102 5.43 6.70 -2.73
N PRO A 103 5.88 6.75 -1.46
CA PRO A 103 7.05 6.00 -0.99
C PRO A 103 6.83 4.48 -1.04
N VAL A 104 7.88 3.74 -1.33
CA VAL A 104 7.90 2.26 -1.40
C VAL A 104 8.69 1.65 -0.24
N SER A 105 8.48 0.35 0.02
CA SER A 105 9.15 -0.43 1.07
C SER A 105 9.02 0.16 2.49
N ARG A 106 7.92 0.86 2.77
CA ARG A 106 7.74 1.62 4.01
C ARG A 106 6.38 1.40 4.64
N LEU A 107 6.36 1.26 5.96
CA LEU A 107 5.14 1.37 6.76
C LEU A 107 4.68 2.83 6.73
N LEU A 108 3.45 3.08 6.29
CA LEU A 108 2.94 4.43 6.07
C LEU A 108 2.03 4.94 7.18
N GLY A 109 1.34 4.04 7.88
CA GLY A 109 0.25 4.40 8.79
C GLY A 109 -0.68 3.22 9.06
N CYS A 110 -1.90 3.52 9.49
CA CYS A 110 -2.96 2.53 9.70
C CYS A 110 -4.36 3.09 9.38
N VAL A 111 -5.29 2.19 9.12
CA VAL A 111 -6.73 2.45 9.07
C VAL A 111 -7.45 1.55 10.07
N GLU A 112 -8.75 1.73 10.25
CA GLU A 112 -9.62 0.80 10.97
C GLU A 112 -10.51 0.05 9.98
N VAL A 113 -10.35 -1.27 9.88
CA VAL A 113 -11.25 -2.11 9.08
C VAL A 113 -12.50 -2.37 9.91
N VAL A 114 -13.63 -1.74 9.56
CA VAL A 114 -14.89 -1.84 10.31
C VAL A 114 -15.82 -2.95 9.81
N GLY A 115 -15.51 -3.55 8.66
CA GLY A 115 -16.30 -4.64 8.09
C GLY A 115 -15.81 -5.11 6.74
N CYS A 116 -16.50 -6.09 6.17
CA CYS A 116 -16.25 -6.60 4.84
C CYS A 116 -17.58 -6.91 4.14
N LEU A 117 -17.74 -6.43 2.90
CA LEU A 117 -18.92 -6.72 2.06
C LEU A 117 -18.47 -7.35 0.74
N ARG A 118 -19.41 -7.94 -0.01
CA ARG A 118 -19.15 -8.22 -1.43
C ARG A 118 -19.28 -6.96 -2.27
N SER A 119 -18.67 -6.96 -3.46
CA SER A 119 -18.75 -5.86 -4.42
C SER A 119 -20.20 -5.49 -4.77
N GLU A 120 -21.09 -6.48 -4.96
CA GLU A 120 -22.48 -6.26 -5.35
C GLU A 120 -23.27 -5.59 -4.23
N GLU A 121 -22.94 -5.91 -2.97
CA GLU A 121 -23.56 -5.30 -1.80
C GLU A 121 -23.16 -3.83 -1.68
N LEU A 122 -21.85 -3.54 -1.78
CA LEU A 122 -21.35 -2.17 -1.70
C LEU A 122 -21.90 -1.28 -2.83
N VAL A 123 -21.94 -1.78 -4.07
CA VAL A 123 -22.45 -1.02 -5.23
C VAL A 123 -23.94 -0.67 -5.08
N CYS A 124 -24.72 -1.52 -4.41
CA CYS A 124 -26.15 -1.28 -4.16
C CYS A 124 -26.44 -0.49 -2.88
N TRP A 125 -25.41 -0.13 -2.08
CA TRP A 125 -25.62 0.42 -0.74
C TRP A 125 -25.94 1.92 -0.74
N GLU A 126 -27.21 2.28 -0.90
CA GLU A 126 -27.69 3.68 -0.98
C GLU A 126 -27.48 4.52 0.30
N HIS A 127 -27.10 3.90 1.42
CA HIS A 127 -26.82 4.59 2.68
C HIS A 127 -25.36 5.10 2.81
N VAL A 128 -24.53 4.91 1.78
CA VAL A 128 -23.18 5.48 1.69
C VAL A 128 -23.04 6.36 0.43
N PRO A 129 -22.15 7.38 0.43
CA PRO A 129 -21.98 8.28 -0.72
C PRO A 129 -21.66 7.55 -2.02
N GLU A 130 -22.05 8.11 -3.17
CA GLU A 130 -21.93 7.40 -4.44
C GLU A 130 -20.46 7.11 -4.79
N SER A 131 -19.55 8.02 -4.45
CA SER A 131 -18.10 7.82 -4.60
C SER A 131 -17.59 6.58 -3.88
N VAL A 132 -18.20 6.20 -2.74
CA VAL A 132 -17.81 5.00 -1.97
C VAL A 132 -18.28 3.74 -2.68
N ARG A 133 -19.52 3.74 -3.21
CA ARG A 133 -20.07 2.63 -3.99
C ARG A 133 -19.24 2.36 -5.24
N LEU A 134 -18.71 3.41 -5.86
CA LEU A 134 -17.83 3.34 -7.04
C LEU A 134 -16.44 2.74 -6.76
N GLU A 135 -15.99 2.65 -5.50
CA GLU A 135 -14.77 1.91 -5.11
C GLU A 135 -14.97 0.37 -5.13
N GLY A 136 -16.21 -0.11 -5.23
CA GLY A 136 -16.57 -1.54 -5.36
C GLY A 136 -16.15 -2.14 -6.70
N LEU A 137 -14.85 -2.39 -6.85
CA LEU A 137 -14.21 -2.90 -8.07
C LEU A 137 -13.59 -4.31 -7.91
N THR A 138 -13.79 -4.97 -6.78
CA THR A 138 -13.22 -6.30 -6.46
C THR A 138 -14.13 -7.08 -5.52
N ASP A 139 -14.17 -8.39 -5.69
CA ASP A 139 -15.09 -9.35 -5.06
C ASP A 139 -15.39 -9.07 -3.58
N PHE A 140 -14.36 -8.87 -2.76
CA PHE A 140 -14.49 -8.48 -1.35
C PHE A 140 -13.96 -7.07 -1.12
N CYS A 141 -14.81 -6.27 -0.49
CA CYS A 141 -14.61 -4.86 -0.18
C CYS A 141 -14.44 -4.70 1.33
N TRP A 142 -13.21 -4.50 1.79
CA TRP A 142 -12.88 -4.23 3.19
C TRP A 142 -13.13 -2.75 3.47
N LEU A 143 -14.00 -2.45 4.41
CA LEU A 143 -14.47 -1.10 4.70
C LEU A 143 -13.52 -0.42 5.69
N CYS A 144 -12.90 0.69 5.30
CA CYS A 144 -11.82 1.33 6.05
C CYS A 144 -12.20 2.74 6.54
N GLU A 145 -12.05 2.96 7.84
CA GLU A 145 -12.28 4.24 8.52
C GLU A 145 -11.01 4.75 9.23
N ASN A 146 -11.12 5.90 9.89
CA ASN A 146 -10.13 6.46 10.83
C ASN A 146 -8.67 6.41 10.33
N PRO A 147 -8.38 6.89 9.10
CA PRO A 147 -7.04 6.84 8.53
C PRO A 147 -6.08 7.70 9.36
N GLN A 148 -4.92 7.12 9.64
CA GLN A 148 -3.82 7.74 10.37
C GLN A 148 -2.53 7.49 9.61
N LYS A 149 -1.72 8.53 9.42
CA LYS A 149 -0.42 8.44 8.75
C LYS A 149 0.72 8.66 9.73
N LEU A 150 1.86 8.03 9.47
CA LEU A 150 3.10 8.32 10.19
C LEU A 150 3.68 9.65 9.72
N VAL A 151 4.16 10.48 10.64
CA VAL A 151 4.95 11.69 10.33
C VAL A 151 6.20 11.33 9.53
N VAL A 152 6.84 10.21 9.90
CA VAL A 152 8.01 9.64 9.20
C VAL A 152 7.70 8.17 8.91
N PRO A 153 7.47 7.77 7.66
CA PRO A 153 7.23 6.37 7.29
C PRO A 153 8.45 5.48 7.57
N PHE A 154 8.25 4.35 8.25
CA PHE A 154 9.34 3.46 8.68
C PHE A 154 9.75 2.51 7.56
N GLU A 155 11.05 2.41 7.29
CA GLU A 155 11.58 1.43 6.33
C GLU A 155 11.55 0.03 6.92
N MET A 156 10.90 -0.91 6.23
CA MET A 156 10.81 -2.31 6.66
C MET A 156 10.42 -3.21 5.50
N ARG A 157 10.69 -4.51 5.61
CA ARG A 157 10.20 -5.53 4.68
C ARG A 157 8.69 -5.72 4.84
N GLY A 158 7.98 -5.76 3.72
CA GLY A 158 6.59 -6.21 3.64
C GLY A 158 6.49 -7.72 3.37
N TYR A 159 5.35 -8.31 3.70
CA TYR A 159 5.07 -9.75 3.54
C TYR A 159 3.74 -9.98 2.81
N GLN A 160 3.54 -11.19 2.30
CA GLN A 160 2.28 -11.59 1.67
C GLN A 160 1.20 -11.86 2.73
N GLY A 161 -0.06 -11.62 2.37
CA GLY A 161 -1.21 -11.75 3.27
C GLY A 161 -1.26 -10.67 4.36
N VAL A 162 -2.06 -10.92 5.41
CA VAL A 162 -2.03 -10.12 6.64
C VAL A 162 -1.03 -10.76 7.60
N TYR A 163 -0.03 -9.99 8.02
CA TYR A 163 1.04 -10.42 8.93
C TYR A 163 1.08 -9.53 10.17
N ASN A 164 1.79 -9.91 11.23
CA ASN A 164 1.93 -9.07 12.42
C ASN A 164 3.18 -8.18 12.31
N LEU A 165 3.07 -6.91 12.70
CA LEU A 165 4.23 -6.06 12.93
C LEU A 165 5.09 -6.59 14.09
N GLU A 166 6.41 -6.51 13.93
CA GLU A 166 7.34 -6.68 15.03
C GLU A 166 7.06 -5.65 16.14
N ARG A 167 7.15 -6.09 17.40
CA ARG A 167 6.83 -5.24 18.55
C ARG A 167 7.61 -3.92 18.58
N ARG A 168 8.89 -3.93 18.21
CA ARG A 168 9.73 -2.71 18.16
C ARG A 168 9.25 -1.71 17.11
N ILE A 169 8.84 -2.19 15.94
CA ILE A 169 8.28 -1.37 14.86
C ILE A 169 6.95 -0.76 15.31
N TYR A 170 6.06 -1.57 15.89
CA TYR A 170 4.79 -1.10 16.44
C TYR A 170 4.96 -0.05 17.56
N ASP A 171 5.78 -0.34 18.57
CA ASP A 171 6.01 0.52 19.75
C ASP A 171 6.56 1.91 19.36
N GLY A 172 7.30 2.00 18.23
CA GLY A 172 7.73 3.25 17.63
C GLY A 172 6.64 3.90 16.77
N ALA A 173 5.96 3.12 15.92
CA ALA A 173 5.00 3.62 14.94
C ALA A 173 3.78 4.28 15.60
N VAL A 174 3.25 3.69 16.69
CA VAL A 174 2.11 4.28 17.43
C VAL A 174 2.38 5.71 17.90
N ARG A 175 3.63 6.03 18.25
CA ARG A 175 4.04 7.37 18.73
C ARG A 175 4.11 8.41 17.62
N GLY A 176 4.20 7.97 16.37
CA GLY A 176 4.35 8.82 15.18
C GLY A 176 3.08 8.98 14.34
N LEU A 177 1.94 8.43 14.78
CA LEU A 177 0.67 8.53 14.05
C LEU A 177 0.03 9.91 14.23
N LEU A 178 -0.45 10.47 13.12
CA LEU A 178 -1.36 11.62 13.09
C LEU A 178 -2.67 11.21 12.42
N PRO A 179 -3.84 11.65 12.94
CA PRO A 179 -5.11 11.47 12.25
C PRO A 179 -5.13 12.23 10.93
N VAL A 180 -5.79 11.66 9.93
CA VAL A 180 -6.00 12.29 8.63
C VAL A 180 -7.50 12.49 8.41
N GLN A 181 -7.88 13.68 7.98
CA GLN A 181 -9.21 13.94 7.44
C GLN A 181 -9.14 13.80 5.92
N GLY A 182 -9.86 12.82 5.37
CA GLY A 182 -9.99 12.63 3.93
C GLY A 182 -10.89 13.70 3.27
N PRO A 183 -11.01 13.72 1.93
CA PRO A 183 -11.82 14.72 1.23
C PRO A 183 -13.32 14.62 1.54
N LEU A 184 -13.79 13.41 1.87
CA LEU A 184 -15.13 13.12 2.39
C LEU A 184 -14.96 11.98 3.42
N PRO A 185 -14.84 12.29 4.73
CA PRO A 185 -14.80 11.29 5.77
C PRO A 185 -16.11 10.49 5.81
N VAL A 186 -16.02 9.17 5.96
CA VAL A 186 -17.17 8.26 5.93
C VAL A 186 -17.23 7.46 7.23
N LYS A 187 -18.45 7.30 7.75
CA LYS A 187 -18.81 6.34 8.79
C LYS A 187 -19.75 5.32 8.16
N PHE A 188 -19.35 4.06 8.09
CA PHE A 188 -20.16 3.00 7.50
C PHE A 188 -21.29 2.62 8.48
N PRO A 189 -22.58 2.69 8.07
CA PRO A 189 -23.68 2.35 8.96
C PRO A 189 -23.70 0.85 9.25
N LEU A 190 -24.02 0.47 10.49
CA LEU A 190 -24.12 -0.94 10.91
C LEU A 190 -25.52 -1.50 10.61
N PRO A 191 -25.65 -2.68 9.95
CA PRO A 191 -26.94 -3.34 9.74
C PRO A 191 -27.67 -3.70 11.03
N ASP A 192 -26.96 -4.10 12.08
CA ASP A 192 -27.47 -4.14 13.45
C ASP A 192 -26.63 -3.20 14.33
N PRO A 193 -27.16 -2.06 14.78
CA PRO A 193 -26.44 -1.12 15.64
C PRO A 193 -25.94 -1.69 16.98
N ARG A 194 -26.41 -2.88 17.38
CA ARG A 194 -26.00 -3.59 18.60
C ARG A 194 -24.85 -4.56 18.36
N ASP A 195 -24.58 -4.92 17.11
CA ASP A 195 -23.45 -5.78 16.70
C ASP A 195 -22.43 -4.96 15.89
N PRO A 196 -21.30 -4.53 16.48
CA PRO A 196 -20.25 -3.79 15.78
C PRO A 196 -19.54 -4.61 14.70
N PHE A 197 -19.81 -5.92 14.60
CA PHE A 197 -19.28 -6.82 13.57
C PHE A 197 -20.36 -7.23 12.54
N SER A 198 -21.50 -6.52 12.51
CA SER A 198 -22.62 -6.83 11.61
C SER A 198 -22.34 -6.61 10.12
N LEU A 199 -21.29 -5.84 9.77
CA LEU A 199 -20.82 -5.64 8.39
C LEU A 199 -19.96 -6.83 7.90
N LYS A 200 -20.64 -7.86 7.40
CA LYS A 200 -20.05 -9.10 6.89
C LYS A 200 -20.63 -9.47 5.51
N PRO A 201 -19.95 -10.27 4.67
CA PRO A 201 -20.46 -10.60 3.34
C PRO A 201 -21.84 -11.29 3.43
N GLY A 202 -22.85 -10.72 2.78
CA GLY A 202 -24.25 -11.15 2.85
C GLY A 202 -25.07 -10.47 3.95
N SER A 203 -24.55 -9.48 4.67
CA SER A 203 -25.30 -8.74 5.70
C SER A 203 -26.27 -7.72 5.14
N LEU A 204 -26.08 -7.26 3.89
CA LEU A 204 -26.95 -6.26 3.29
C LEU A 204 -28.01 -6.93 2.40
N THR A 205 -29.28 -6.73 2.77
CA THR A 205 -30.44 -7.17 1.99
C THR A 205 -30.94 -6.03 1.11
N PHE A 206 -31.11 -6.32 -0.19
CA PHE A 206 -31.61 -5.36 -1.18
C PHE A 206 -32.87 -5.91 -1.84
N ALA A 207 -33.80 -5.01 -2.19
CA ALA A 207 -34.89 -5.37 -3.09
C ALA A 207 -34.33 -5.76 -4.46
N ALA A 208 -34.95 -6.72 -5.14
CA ALA A 208 -34.41 -7.35 -6.36
C ALA A 208 -34.31 -6.42 -7.59
N SER A 209 -34.76 -5.16 -7.49
CA SER A 209 -34.50 -4.11 -8.46
C SER A 209 -33.02 -3.72 -8.42
N LYS A 210 -32.22 -4.24 -9.35
CA LYS A 210 -30.82 -3.81 -9.55
C LYS A 210 -30.78 -2.28 -9.71
N PRO A 211 -30.13 -1.52 -8.83
CA PRO A 211 -29.87 -0.11 -9.09
C PRO A 211 -28.81 -0.03 -10.19
N THR A 212 -29.24 0.19 -11.43
CA THR A 212 -28.33 0.58 -12.52
C THR A 212 -27.84 1.98 -12.22
N LEU A 213 -26.69 2.06 -11.57
CA LEU A 213 -25.97 3.30 -11.36
C LEU A 213 -25.65 3.93 -12.74
N GLN A 214 -26.35 5.01 -13.08
CA GLN A 214 -26.18 5.71 -14.35
C GLN A 214 -24.89 6.53 -14.31
N LYS A 215 -23.79 5.89 -14.67
CA LYS A 215 -22.47 6.49 -14.69
C LYS A 215 -22.33 7.38 -15.92
N SER A 216 -21.78 8.58 -15.75
CA SER A 216 -21.32 9.39 -16.88
C SER A 216 -20.24 8.65 -17.67
N GLU A 217 -20.03 9.05 -18.92
CA GLU A 217 -18.94 8.52 -19.75
C GLU A 217 -17.57 8.76 -19.10
N SER A 218 -17.38 9.89 -18.41
CA SER A 218 -16.15 10.23 -17.69
C SER A 218 -15.88 9.25 -16.53
N VAL A 219 -16.88 9.01 -15.68
CA VAL A 219 -16.79 8.04 -14.57
C VAL A 219 -16.57 6.62 -15.09
N ALA A 220 -17.23 6.24 -16.19
CA ALA A 220 -17.03 4.94 -16.82
C ALA A 220 -15.60 4.77 -17.36
N ALA A 221 -15.06 5.78 -18.04
CA ALA A 221 -13.68 5.78 -18.52
C ALA A 221 -12.66 5.74 -17.36
N ALA A 222 -12.91 6.48 -16.28
CA ALA A 222 -12.05 6.51 -15.10
C ALA A 222 -12.02 5.16 -14.36
N ILE A 223 -13.16 4.47 -14.24
CA ILE A 223 -13.24 3.09 -13.73
C ILE A 223 -12.47 2.12 -14.64
N ALA A 224 -12.55 2.28 -15.96
CA ALA A 224 -11.78 1.45 -16.89
C ALA A 224 -10.27 1.66 -16.72
N GLY A 225 -9.83 2.91 -16.55
CA GLY A 225 -8.45 3.27 -16.23
C GLY A 225 -7.96 2.63 -14.92
N ALA A 226 -8.72 2.78 -13.83
CA ALA A 226 -8.41 2.17 -12.54
C ALA A 226 -8.31 0.63 -12.60
N ARG A 227 -9.21 -0.02 -13.35
CA ARG A 227 -9.17 -1.48 -13.58
C ARG A 227 -7.93 -1.90 -14.38
N ALA A 228 -7.60 -1.19 -15.46
CA ALA A 228 -6.39 -1.44 -16.23
C ALA A 228 -5.14 -1.30 -15.35
N ALA A 229 -5.06 -0.21 -14.58
CA ALA A 229 -3.99 0.06 -13.61
C ALA A 229 -3.82 -1.06 -12.58
N ALA A 230 -4.90 -1.65 -12.06
CA ALA A 230 -4.83 -2.76 -11.11
C ALA A 230 -4.28 -4.06 -11.75
N THR A 231 -4.63 -4.37 -13.00
CA THR A 231 -4.26 -5.66 -13.64
C THR A 231 -2.76 -5.87 -13.85
N GLN A 232 -1.95 -4.80 -13.86
CA GLN A 232 -0.51 -4.88 -14.11
C GLN A 232 0.26 -5.71 -13.06
N PHE A 233 -0.28 -5.84 -11.84
CA PHE A 233 0.38 -6.55 -10.75
C PHE A 233 0.06 -8.06 -10.81
N SER A 234 -1.17 -8.44 -11.17
CA SER A 234 -1.61 -9.84 -11.29
C SER A 234 -0.89 -10.62 -12.42
N LYS A 235 -0.50 -9.95 -13.51
CA LYS A 235 0.17 -10.62 -14.66
C LYS A 235 1.57 -11.15 -14.33
N LYS A 236 2.24 -10.66 -13.28
CA LYS A 236 3.63 -11.05 -12.96
C LYS A 236 3.71 -12.37 -12.20
N ASP A 237 2.73 -12.69 -11.36
CA ASP A 237 2.71 -13.93 -10.58
C ASP A 237 2.65 -15.17 -11.49
N ARG A 238 1.91 -15.10 -12.61
CA ARG A 238 1.91 -16.15 -13.65
C ARG A 238 3.26 -16.32 -14.34
N LYS A 239 4.02 -15.24 -14.56
CA LYS A 239 5.34 -15.32 -15.20
C LYS A 239 6.40 -15.87 -14.26
N ALA A 240 6.28 -15.65 -12.95
CA ALA A 240 7.15 -16.26 -11.94
C ALA A 240 6.92 -17.77 -11.83
N ALA A 241 5.66 -18.22 -11.81
CA ALA A 241 5.31 -19.65 -11.81
C ALA A 241 5.75 -20.38 -13.09
N ALA A 242 5.61 -19.75 -14.26
CA ALA A 242 6.06 -20.33 -15.53
C ALA A 242 7.61 -20.41 -15.69
N SER A 243 8.38 -19.73 -14.82
CA SER A 243 9.85 -19.81 -14.80
C SER A 243 10.41 -20.82 -13.79
N SER A 244 9.55 -21.53 -13.04
CA SER A 244 9.96 -22.60 -12.10
C SER A 244 9.76 -24.03 -12.62
N GLU A 245 9.26 -24.23 -13.85
CA GLU A 245 8.98 -25.56 -14.43
C GLU A 245 9.97 -25.97 -15.55
N ILE A 246 11.12 -25.31 -15.68
CA ILE A 246 12.21 -25.75 -16.57
C ILE A 246 13.51 -25.82 -15.75
N GLY A 247 13.82 -27.00 -15.22
CA GLY A 247 15.03 -27.19 -14.42
C GLY A 247 15.09 -28.42 -13.53
N THR A 248 14.69 -29.61 -14.01
CA THR A 248 14.94 -30.88 -13.30
C THR A 248 15.46 -31.94 -14.26
N GLU A 249 16.75 -31.87 -14.60
CA GLU A 249 17.50 -33.04 -15.10
C GLU A 249 18.33 -33.60 -13.94
N GLU A 250 17.88 -34.71 -13.37
CA GLU A 250 18.68 -35.47 -12.41
C GLU A 250 19.74 -36.30 -13.15
N GLN A 251 21.01 -36.14 -12.77
CA GLN A 251 22.08 -37.02 -13.22
C GLN A 251 22.07 -38.31 -12.39
N SER A 252 21.79 -39.45 -13.04
CA SER A 252 21.95 -40.78 -12.45
C SER A 252 22.88 -41.62 -13.33
N TRP A 253 23.93 -42.17 -12.73
CA TRP A 253 24.84 -43.13 -13.35
C TRP A 253 24.48 -44.55 -12.90
N GLY A 254 24.32 -45.52 -13.81
CA GLY A 254 24.30 -46.94 -13.42
C GLY A 254 23.71 -47.96 -14.41
N SER A 255 24.60 -48.61 -15.18
CA SER A 255 24.55 -50.04 -15.53
C SER A 255 23.47 -50.64 -16.48
N HIS A 256 23.94 -50.94 -17.70
CA HIS A 256 23.73 -52.15 -18.53
C HIS A 256 22.43 -53.00 -18.46
N GLY A 257 21.81 -53.25 -19.63
CA GLY A 257 20.79 -54.31 -19.78
C GLY A 257 20.13 -54.53 -21.17
N GLY A 258 20.91 -54.83 -22.22
CA GLY A 258 20.58 -55.69 -23.40
C GLY A 258 19.27 -55.60 -24.23
N SER A 259 19.43 -55.55 -25.57
CA SER A 259 18.51 -55.99 -26.66
C SER A 259 17.14 -55.30 -26.84
N SER A 260 16.57 -55.16 -28.06
CA SER A 260 16.97 -55.57 -29.43
C SER A 260 16.10 -54.88 -30.51
N SER A 261 16.67 -54.52 -31.67
CA SER A 261 16.02 -54.27 -33.00
C SER A 261 14.83 -53.26 -33.07
N VAL A 262 14.55 -52.53 -34.16
CA VAL A 262 14.72 -52.83 -35.60
C VAL A 262 15.12 -51.56 -36.38
N ASP A 263 15.62 -51.77 -37.59
CA ASP A 263 16.18 -50.83 -38.57
C ASP A 263 15.33 -49.62 -38.98
N CYS A 264 16.01 -48.55 -39.38
CA CYS A 264 15.81 -47.98 -40.72
C CYS A 264 17.09 -47.27 -41.21
N ASN A 265 17.55 -47.61 -42.41
CA ASN A 265 18.87 -47.24 -42.94
C ASN A 265 18.75 -46.08 -43.96
N GLY A 266 19.72 -45.16 -44.01
CA GLY A 266 19.60 -43.92 -44.81
C GLY A 266 20.84 -43.02 -44.84
N LEU A 267 21.94 -43.53 -45.37
CA LEU A 267 23.25 -42.87 -45.58
C LEU A 267 23.12 -41.52 -46.33
N SER A 268 23.95 -40.50 -46.06
CA SER A 268 25.38 -40.52 -46.42
C SER A 268 26.33 -39.66 -45.58
N ILE A 269 27.62 -40.01 -45.67
CA ILE A 269 28.77 -39.51 -44.89
C ILE A 269 29.74 -38.80 -45.86
N VAL A 270 30.37 -37.67 -45.46
CA VAL A 270 31.83 -37.42 -45.61
C VAL A 270 32.31 -36.47 -44.48
N HIS A 271 33.49 -36.77 -43.91
CA HIS A 271 34.20 -36.00 -42.87
C HIS A 271 34.98 -34.79 -43.42
N GLY A 272 35.24 -33.76 -42.59
CA GLY A 272 36.08 -32.62 -42.97
C GLY A 272 36.51 -31.71 -41.81
N SER A 273 37.61 -32.07 -41.16
CA SER A 273 38.37 -31.44 -40.06
C SER A 273 38.40 -29.90 -39.91
N TYR A 274 38.62 -29.48 -38.66
CA TYR A 274 38.98 -28.10 -38.23
C TYR A 274 40.17 -27.50 -39.00
N ALA A 275 40.09 -26.20 -39.38
CA ALA A 275 40.94 -25.12 -38.84
C ALA A 275 40.71 -23.74 -39.50
N HIS A 276 40.92 -22.68 -38.71
CA HIS A 276 41.37 -21.33 -39.08
C HIS A 276 40.50 -20.41 -39.99
N LEU A 277 40.06 -19.27 -39.43
CA LEU A 277 40.43 -17.90 -39.90
C LEU A 277 39.85 -16.78 -39.00
N GLN A 278 40.78 -16.03 -38.40
CA GLN A 278 40.82 -14.57 -38.14
C GLN A 278 39.50 -13.78 -38.30
N ASN A 279 38.93 -13.13 -37.27
CA ASN A 279 39.44 -11.99 -36.49
C ASN A 279 39.95 -10.79 -37.31
N GLN A 280 39.11 -9.77 -37.48
CA GLN A 280 39.50 -8.34 -37.45
C GLN A 280 38.26 -7.43 -37.48
N ASN A 281 38.05 -6.61 -36.44
CA ASN A 281 38.06 -5.15 -36.57
C ASN A 281 37.76 -4.40 -35.25
N ARG A 282 38.75 -3.61 -34.78
CA ARG A 282 38.61 -2.44 -33.89
C ARG A 282 39.85 -1.53 -34.06
N PRO A 283 39.70 -0.20 -34.14
CA PRO A 283 40.19 0.76 -33.12
C PRO A 283 39.15 1.90 -32.91
N SER A 284 39.36 3.06 -32.29
CA SER A 284 40.12 3.56 -31.11
C SER A 284 39.26 4.71 -30.51
N ILE A 285 39.10 4.88 -29.20
CA ILE A 285 40.01 5.52 -28.22
C ILE A 285 40.53 6.91 -28.67
N PHE A 286 39.87 7.96 -28.12
CA PHE A 286 40.39 9.20 -27.46
C PHE A 286 41.61 9.97 -28.05
N PRO A 287 41.63 11.33 -28.01
CA PRO A 287 41.86 12.03 -26.73
C PRO A 287 41.16 13.40 -26.50
N SER A 288 41.34 13.88 -25.27
CA SER A 288 40.91 15.15 -24.68
C SER A 288 42.03 16.21 -24.63
N THR A 289 41.68 17.50 -24.81
CA THR A 289 42.51 18.70 -24.55
C THR A 289 41.62 19.96 -24.70
N GLN A 290 41.81 21.11 -24.04
CA GLN A 290 42.45 21.50 -22.78
C GLN A 290 41.91 22.90 -22.38
N ALA A 291 42.28 23.44 -21.21
CA ALA A 291 41.85 24.76 -20.72
C ALA A 291 42.91 25.86 -20.89
N ASN A 292 42.47 27.13 -21.02
CA ASN A 292 43.15 28.39 -20.67
C ASN A 292 42.20 29.59 -20.99
N SER A 293 42.23 30.77 -20.34
CA SER A 293 42.77 31.20 -19.04
C SER A 293 42.32 32.65 -18.69
N GLN A 294 42.02 32.96 -17.42
CA GLN A 294 42.06 34.32 -16.78
C GLN A 294 41.06 35.41 -17.31
N ASN A 295 40.57 36.43 -16.57
CA ASN A 295 40.88 36.98 -15.23
C ASN A 295 39.61 37.67 -14.57
N PRO A 296 39.63 38.52 -13.50
CA PRO A 296 39.06 38.15 -12.18
C PRO A 296 38.01 39.13 -11.56
N ASN A 297 37.73 38.94 -10.25
CA ASN A 297 36.99 39.78 -9.26
C ASN A 297 35.44 39.75 -9.35
N SER A 298 34.70 39.25 -8.35
CA SER A 298 34.65 39.79 -6.98
C SER A 298 33.81 38.90 -6.01
N GLU A 299 34.07 39.03 -4.71
CA GLU A 299 33.52 38.21 -3.61
C GLU A 299 32.14 38.69 -3.05
N PRO A 300 31.45 37.92 -2.17
CA PRO A 300 30.00 37.99 -2.03
C PRO A 300 29.48 39.09 -1.08
N ARG A 301 28.31 39.65 -1.41
CA ARG A 301 27.57 40.54 -0.49
C ARG A 301 26.75 39.75 0.54
N ARG A 302 27.05 40.00 1.82
CA ARG A 302 26.27 39.54 2.98
C ARG A 302 24.85 40.13 2.98
N SER A 303 23.89 39.33 3.41
CA SER A 303 22.54 39.81 3.79
C SER A 303 22.60 40.65 5.09
N PRO A 304 21.92 41.80 5.17
CA PRO A 304 21.78 42.52 6.43
C PRO A 304 20.80 41.82 7.37
N ARG A 305 21.24 41.61 8.61
CA ARG A 305 20.43 41.22 9.76
C ARG A 305 19.59 42.43 10.19
N LEU A 306 18.26 42.34 10.14
CA LEU A 306 17.39 43.32 10.79
C LEU A 306 17.32 43.01 12.29
N GLU A 307 17.59 44.02 13.12
CA GLU A 307 17.54 43.89 14.57
C GLU A 307 16.14 44.13 15.13
N PHE A 308 15.88 43.53 16.29
CA PHE A 308 14.63 43.67 17.02
C PHE A 308 14.56 45.06 17.69
N GLY A 309 13.70 45.93 17.18
CA GLY A 309 13.29 47.15 17.87
C GLY A 309 12.34 46.83 19.02
N ALA A 310 12.82 46.88 20.26
CA ALA A 310 11.95 46.89 21.43
C ALA A 310 11.31 48.28 21.58
N SER A 311 9.98 48.34 21.72
CA SER A 311 9.28 49.55 22.16
C SER A 311 8.48 49.25 23.43
N ASN A 312 8.55 50.17 24.39
CA ASN A 312 7.98 49.99 25.71
C ASN A 312 6.47 50.25 25.75
N ARG A 313 5.86 49.60 26.75
CA ARG A 313 4.57 49.91 27.39
C ARG A 313 4.07 51.35 27.22
N VAL A 314 2.79 51.47 26.87
CA VAL A 314 1.88 52.43 27.54
C VAL A 314 0.65 51.62 27.97
N THR A 315 0.24 51.77 29.23
CA THR A 315 -0.97 51.19 29.82
C THR A 315 -2.10 52.23 29.85
N ASP A 316 -3.33 51.73 29.91
CA ASP A 316 -4.57 52.50 29.87
C ASP A 316 -4.71 53.58 30.95
N TYR A 317 -5.36 54.68 30.55
CA TYR A 317 -6.24 55.54 31.36
C TYR A 317 -7.33 56.13 30.45
#